data_AF-A0A8T2YLA6-F1
#
_entry.id   AF-A0A8T2YLA6-F1
#
_cell.length_a   1.000
_cell.length_b   1.000
_cell.length_c   1.000
_cell.angle_alpha   90.00
_cell.angle_beta   90.00
_cell.angle_gamma   90.00
#
_symmetry.space_group_name_H-M   'P 1'
#
loop_
_entity.id
_entity.type
_entity.pdbx_description
1 polymer ?
#
loop_
_entity_poly.entity_id
_entity_poly.type
_entity_poly.pdbx_seq_one_letter_code
_entity_poly.pdbx_strand_id
1 'polypeptide(L)'
;MLLLTRCLGLESFQTSSKTINKLAHPNAPLGYGLCFLNLAFDGFTNATQDSLKARYPKTSAWDIMLGMNLWGTIYNLIYMFGWPHGIGYEAIEFCKQHPEAAWDIFLYCLCGAVGQNFIFLTISRFGSLANTTITTTRKFVSIVVSSVLSGNPLSAKQWGCVVMVFSGLSYQIYLKWRKLRKLQKKRKPL
;
A
#
# COMPACT_ATOMS: atom_id res chain seq x y z
N MET A 1 -3.92 3.21 -12.74
CA MET A 1 -3.47 3.93 -13.96
C MET A 1 -2.78 5.27 -13.65
N LEU A 2 -3.31 6.12 -12.75
CA LEU A 2 -2.66 7.39 -12.34
C LEU A 2 -1.43 7.26 -11.42
N LEU A 3 -1.03 6.04 -11.07
CA LEU A 3 0.17 5.73 -10.28
C LEU A 3 1.38 5.36 -11.16
N LEU A 4 1.17 5.05 -12.45
CA LEU A 4 2.25 4.68 -13.37
C LEU A 4 3.17 5.84 -13.71
N THR A 5 2.61 7.06 -13.79
CA THR A 5 3.41 8.26 -13.98
C THR A 5 4.12 8.73 -12.69
N ARG A 6 3.90 8.05 -11.56
CA ARG A 6 4.50 8.40 -10.26
C ARG A 6 5.82 7.71 -9.96
N CYS A 7 6.13 6.56 -10.57
CA CYS A 7 7.43 5.89 -10.36
C CYS A 7 8.53 6.48 -11.24
N LEU A 8 8.21 6.90 -12.47
CA LEU A 8 9.23 7.42 -13.42
C LEU A 8 9.75 8.83 -13.10
N GLY A 9 9.12 9.58 -12.18
CA GLY A 9 9.54 10.96 -11.88
C GLY A 9 10.18 11.17 -10.51
N LEU A 10 9.83 10.36 -9.50
CA LEU A 10 10.26 10.58 -8.10
C LEU A 10 11.55 9.83 -7.74
N GLU A 11 11.78 8.65 -8.32
CA GLU A 11 12.96 7.84 -8.03
C GLU A 11 14.16 8.18 -8.90
N SER A 12 13.98 8.90 -10.01
CA SER A 12 15.09 9.46 -10.79
C SER A 12 15.89 10.54 -10.04
N PHE A 13 15.44 10.98 -8.85
CA PHE A 13 16.12 12.04 -8.10
C PHE A 13 16.28 11.78 -6.60
N GLN A 14 15.88 10.60 -6.10
CA GLN A 14 16.22 10.18 -4.73
C GLN A 14 17.30 9.11 -4.73
N THR A 15 18.36 9.33 -5.52
CA THR A 15 19.65 8.69 -5.24
C THR A 15 20.25 9.39 -4.03
N SER A 16 19.77 9.04 -2.84
CA SER A 16 20.57 9.24 -1.63
C SER A 16 21.80 8.36 -1.80
N SER A 17 22.90 9.00 -2.21
CA SER A 17 24.19 8.39 -2.58
C SER A 17 24.79 7.47 -1.50
N LYS A 18 24.22 7.46 -0.29
CA LYS A 18 24.67 6.67 0.86
C LYS A 18 24.05 5.27 0.98
N THR A 19 22.89 4.99 0.37
CA THR A 19 22.22 3.67 0.48
C THR A 19 22.59 2.72 -0.67
N ILE A 20 22.87 3.23 -1.87
CA ILE A 20 23.18 2.41 -3.05
C ILE A 20 24.55 1.74 -2.95
N ASN A 21 25.52 2.34 -2.25
CA ASN A 21 26.86 1.75 -2.10
C ASN A 21 26.90 0.46 -1.25
N LYS A 22 25.80 0.07 -0.58
CA LYS A 22 25.72 -1.16 0.22
C LYS A 22 24.94 -2.31 -0.44
N LEU A 23 24.38 -2.13 -1.63
CA LEU A 23 23.63 -3.16 -2.34
C LEU A 23 24.41 -3.61 -3.57
N ALA A 24 24.91 -4.84 -3.53
CA ALA A 24 25.52 -5.51 -4.67
C ALA A 24 24.54 -5.52 -5.86
N HIS A 25 24.94 -4.93 -7.00
CA HIS A 25 24.23 -4.89 -8.28
C HIS A 25 22.69 -4.70 -8.19
N PRO A 26 22.18 -3.48 -7.94
CA PRO A 26 20.76 -3.23 -8.00
C PRO A 26 20.27 -3.33 -9.46
N ASN A 27 19.49 -4.38 -9.76
CA ASN A 27 18.69 -4.45 -10.98
C ASN A 27 17.53 -3.44 -10.90
N ALA A 28 17.86 -2.15 -11.02
CA ALA A 28 16.89 -1.05 -10.90
C ALA A 28 15.64 -1.25 -11.79
N PRO A 29 15.75 -1.76 -13.04
CA PRO A 29 14.56 -2.05 -13.86
C PRO A 29 13.62 -3.11 -13.25
N LEU A 30 14.18 -4.16 -12.62
CA LEU A 30 13.39 -5.18 -11.94
C LEU A 30 12.72 -4.61 -10.69
N GLY A 31 13.43 -3.79 -9.92
CA GLY A 31 12.87 -3.10 -8.76
C GLY A 31 11.67 -2.23 -9.13
N TYR A 32 11.81 -1.38 -10.15
CA TYR A 32 10.71 -0.55 -10.64
C TYR A 32 9.54 -1.37 -11.17
N GLY A 33 9.82 -2.47 -11.89
CA GLY A 33 8.79 -3.40 -12.38
C GLY A 33 8.00 -4.05 -11.24
N LEU A 34 8.68 -4.52 -10.20
CA LEU A 34 8.07 -5.12 -9.01
C LEU A 34 7.24 -4.10 -8.22
N CYS A 35 7.73 -2.87 -8.05
CA CYS A 35 6.98 -1.80 -7.41
C CYS A 35 5.70 -1.45 -8.17
N PHE A 36 5.78 -1.37 -9.50
CA PHE A 36 4.60 -1.16 -10.33
C PHE A 36 3.58 -2.29 -10.17
N LEU A 37 4.04 -3.54 -10.26
CA LEU A 37 3.18 -4.71 -10.13
C LEU A 37 2.49 -4.76 -8.75
N ASN A 38 3.24 -4.48 -7.68
CA ASN A 38 2.70 -4.41 -6.33
C ASN A 38 1.58 -3.37 -6.20
N LEU A 39 1.80 -2.15 -6.71
CA LEU A 39 0.78 -1.09 -6.68
C LEU A 39 -0.42 -1.40 -7.57
N ALA A 40 -0.22 -2.11 -8.68
CA ALA A 40 -1.30 -2.56 -9.55
C ALA A 40 -2.19 -3.59 -8.83
N PHE A 41 -1.60 -4.58 -8.16
CA PHE A 41 -2.33 -5.59 -7.38
C PHE A 41 -2.99 -5.01 -6.13
N ASP A 42 -2.34 -4.06 -5.45
CA ASP A 42 -2.95 -3.33 -4.33
C ASP A 42 -4.19 -2.57 -4.82
N GLY A 43 -4.09 -1.86 -5.94
CA GLY A 43 -5.24 -1.18 -6.55
C GLY A 43 -6.37 -2.13 -6.97
N PHE A 44 -6.03 -3.28 -7.57
CA PHE A 44 -6.99 -4.30 -7.99
C PHE A 44 -7.73 -4.93 -6.81
N THR A 45 -6.99 -5.28 -5.75
CA THR A 45 -7.55 -5.87 -4.53
C THR A 45 -8.49 -4.88 -3.85
N ASN A 46 -8.06 -3.62 -3.71
CA ASN A 46 -8.88 -2.55 -3.14
C ASN A 46 -10.19 -2.32 -3.94
N ALA A 47 -10.12 -2.35 -5.28
CA ALA A 47 -11.31 -2.24 -6.12
C ALA A 47 -12.24 -3.46 -6.01
N THR A 48 -11.66 -4.65 -5.83
CA THR A 48 -12.40 -5.90 -5.62
C THR A 48 -13.08 -5.92 -4.26
N GLN A 49 -12.45 -5.38 -3.21
CA GLN A 49 -13.08 -5.20 -1.90
C GLN A 49 -14.31 -4.28 -1.98
N ASP A 50 -14.19 -3.15 -2.69
CA ASP A 50 -15.32 -2.23 -2.92
C ASP A 50 -16.47 -2.91 -3.68
N SER A 51 -16.16 -3.72 -4.71
CA SER A 51 -17.18 -4.41 -5.51
C SER A 51 -17.86 -5.55 -4.76
N LEU A 52 -17.10 -6.31 -3.97
CA LEU A 52 -17.61 -7.38 -3.12
C LEU A 52 -18.58 -6.81 -2.08
N LYS A 53 -18.20 -5.69 -1.45
CA LYS A 53 -19.06 -5.01 -0.48
C LYS A 53 -20.33 -4.44 -1.11
N ALA A 54 -20.25 -3.91 -2.34
CA ALA A 54 -21.41 -3.43 -3.07
C ALA A 54 -22.38 -4.56 -3.48
N ARG A 55 -21.85 -5.73 -3.82
CA ARG A 55 -22.63 -6.91 -4.25
C ARG A 55 -23.23 -7.68 -3.07
N TYR A 56 -22.52 -7.73 -1.94
CA TYR A 56 -22.93 -8.44 -0.72
C TYR A 56 -22.98 -7.51 0.48
N PRO A 57 -24.00 -6.63 0.58
CA PRO A 57 -24.08 -5.63 1.64
C PRO A 57 -24.32 -6.21 3.05
N LYS A 58 -24.72 -7.49 3.13
CA LYS A 58 -24.90 -8.22 4.41
C LYS A 58 -23.60 -8.79 4.97
N THR A 59 -22.54 -8.90 4.16
CA THR A 59 -21.24 -9.43 4.61
C THR A 59 -20.51 -8.38 5.41
N SER A 60 -20.03 -8.75 6.60
CA SER A 60 -19.27 -7.82 7.45
C SER A 60 -17.91 -7.53 6.80
N ALA A 61 -17.42 -6.31 6.94
CA ALA A 61 -16.07 -5.97 6.48
C ALA A 61 -14.99 -6.81 7.19
N TRP A 62 -15.29 -7.24 8.43
CA TRP A 62 -14.45 -8.13 9.20
C TRP A 62 -14.35 -9.53 8.60
N ASP A 63 -15.44 -10.04 8.00
CA ASP A 63 -15.44 -11.35 7.33
C ASP A 63 -14.57 -11.32 6.07
N ILE A 64 -14.62 -10.21 5.32
CA ILE A 64 -13.76 -9.99 4.15
C ILE A 64 -12.30 -9.89 4.58
N MET A 65 -12.01 -9.20 5.68
CA MET A 65 -10.65 -9.11 6.26
C MET A 65 -10.13 -10.49 6.67
N LEU A 66 -10.93 -11.25 7.41
CA LEU A 66 -10.57 -12.59 7.85
C LEU A 66 -10.32 -13.51 6.67
N GLY A 67 -11.19 -13.50 5.66
CA GLY A 67 -11.03 -14.30 4.45
C GLY A 67 -9.74 -13.99 3.70
N MET A 68 -9.42 -12.70 3.51
CA MET A 68 -8.18 -12.29 2.86
C MET A 68 -6.94 -12.69 3.66
N ASN A 69 -6.95 -12.50 4.98
CA ASN A 69 -5.84 -12.88 5.83
C ASN A 69 -5.66 -14.40 5.90
N LEU A 70 -6.74 -15.17 5.95
CA LEU A 70 -6.69 -16.62 5.98
C LEU A 70 -6.08 -17.18 4.70
N TRP A 71 -6.60 -16.79 3.53
CA TRP A 71 -6.06 -17.21 2.24
C TRP A 71 -4.63 -16.72 2.02
N GLY A 72 -4.32 -15.49 2.45
CA GLY A 72 -2.97 -14.95 2.44
C GLY A 72 -2.00 -15.79 3.28
N THR A 73 -2.40 -16.17 4.50
CA THR A 73 -1.59 -17.02 5.38
C THR A 73 -1.37 -18.40 4.77
N ILE A 74 -2.42 -19.04 4.23
CA ILE A 74 -2.29 -20.35 3.55
C ILE A 74 -1.29 -20.26 2.40
N TYR A 75 -1.40 -19.24 1.54
CA TYR A 75 -0.48 -19.05 0.42
C TYR A 75 0.96 -18.84 0.89
N ASN A 76 1.18 -17.97 1.89
CA ASN A 76 2.51 -17.70 2.43
C ASN A 76 3.12 -18.93 3.11
N LEU A 77 2.33 -19.73 3.83
CA LEU A 77 2.81 -20.97 4.44
C LEU A 77 3.25 -22.00 3.39
N ILE A 78 2.44 -22.19 2.33
CA ILE A 78 2.80 -23.08 1.22
C ILE A 78 4.08 -22.59 0.54
N TYR A 79 4.21 -21.27 0.32
CA TYR A 79 5.42 -20.69 -0.28
C TYR A 79 6.66 -20.89 0.61
N MET A 80 6.56 -20.66 1.91
CA MET A 80 7.69 -20.74 2.84
C MET A 80 8.15 -22.17 3.14
N PHE A 81 7.22 -23.13 3.25
CA PHE A 81 7.51 -24.50 3.68
C PHE A 81 7.36 -25.56 2.60
N GLY A 82 6.58 -25.29 1.56
CA GLY A 82 6.28 -26.23 0.48
C GLY A 82 7.14 -26.04 -0.78
N TRP A 83 7.80 -24.89 -0.93
CA TRP A 83 8.68 -24.64 -2.09
C TRP A 83 10.08 -25.24 -1.84
N PRO A 84 10.72 -25.91 -2.82
CA PRO A 84 12.05 -26.54 -2.65
C PRO A 84 13.18 -25.58 -2.25
N HIS A 85 12.97 -24.27 -2.35
CA HIS A 85 13.92 -23.21 -1.96
C HIS A 85 13.27 -22.24 -0.93
N GLY A 86 12.25 -22.70 -0.22
CA GLY A 86 11.59 -21.92 0.82
C GLY A 86 12.45 -21.83 2.08
N ILE A 87 12.61 -20.62 2.62
CA ILE A 87 13.45 -20.32 3.79
C ILE A 87 12.72 -20.49 5.14
N GLY A 88 11.58 -21.21 5.15
CA GLY A 88 10.68 -21.24 6.30
C GLY A 88 11.28 -21.93 7.52
N TYR A 89 12.02 -23.02 7.33
CA TYR A 89 12.63 -23.77 8.42
C TYR A 89 13.83 -23.02 9.02
N GLU A 90 14.66 -22.41 8.17
CA GLU A 90 15.79 -21.56 8.55
C GLU A 90 15.32 -20.33 9.32
N ALA A 91 14.21 -19.71 8.91
CA ALA A 91 13.61 -18.59 9.63
C ALA A 91 13.13 -18.96 11.04
N ILE A 92 12.57 -20.16 11.22
CA ILE A 92 12.19 -20.67 12.55
C ILE A 92 13.44 -20.89 13.41
N GLU A 93 14.48 -21.51 12.85
CA GLU A 93 15.73 -21.74 13.57
C GLU A 93 16.40 -20.43 13.98
N PHE A 94 16.41 -19.43 13.10
CA PHE A 94 16.88 -18.08 13.41
C PHE A 94 16.13 -17.46 14.59
N CYS A 95 14.79 -17.57 14.61
CA CYS A 95 13.98 -17.05 15.72
C CYS A 95 14.22 -17.79 17.04
N LYS A 96 14.60 -19.08 16.99
CA LYS A 96 14.98 -19.85 18.19
C LYS A 96 16.35 -19.44 18.72
N GLN A 97 17.30 -19.18 17.83
CA GLN A 97 18.66 -18.75 18.20
C GLN A 97 18.68 -17.28 18.69
N HIS A 98 17.78 -16.44 18.18
CA HIS A 98 17.68 -15.02 18.54
C HIS A 98 16.27 -14.66 19.04
N PRO A 99 15.95 -14.92 20.32
CA PRO A 99 14.62 -14.65 20.88
C PRO A 99 14.26 -13.16 20.91
N GLU A 100 15.25 -12.26 20.98
CA GLU A 100 15.04 -10.81 20.86
C GLU A 100 14.45 -10.43 19.50
N ALA A 101 15.00 -11.00 18.41
CA ALA A 101 14.47 -10.78 17.07
C ALA A 101 13.05 -11.36 16.91
N ALA A 102 12.76 -12.49 17.55
CA ALA A 102 11.41 -13.06 17.57
C ALA A 102 10.42 -12.12 18.28
N TRP A 103 10.84 -11.45 19.35
CA TRP A 103 10.03 -10.46 20.05
C TRP A 103 9.77 -9.21 19.20
N ASP A 104 10.78 -8.71 18.50
CA ASP A 104 10.63 -7.58 17.56
C ASP A 104 9.66 -7.92 16.43
N ILE A 105 9.77 -9.13 15.86
CA ILE A 105 8.84 -9.63 14.84
C ILE A 105 7.42 -9.73 15.41
N PHE A 106 7.26 -10.23 16.63
CA PHE A 106 5.95 -10.33 17.28
C PHE A 106 5.31 -8.96 17.49
N LEU A 107 6.05 -7.99 18.03
CA LEU A 107 5.58 -6.62 18.21
C LEU A 107 5.25 -5.95 16.87
N TYR A 108 6.08 -6.18 15.85
CA TYR A 108 5.83 -5.72 14.48
C TYR A 108 4.51 -6.29 13.94
N CYS A 109 4.27 -7.58 14.10
CA CYS A 109 3.02 -8.24 13.70
C CYS A 109 1.81 -7.73 14.48
N LEU A 110 1.95 -7.49 15.80
CA LEU A 110 0.87 -6.96 16.64
C LEU A 110 0.49 -5.54 16.19
N CYS A 111 1.47 -4.67 15.99
CA CYS A 111 1.28 -3.33 15.45
C CYS A 111 0.66 -3.38 14.05
N GLY A 112 1.14 -4.31 13.20
CA GLY A 112 0.61 -4.57 11.87
C GLY A 112 -0.87 -4.98 11.90
N ALA A 113 -1.25 -5.89 12.79
CA ALA A 113 -2.63 -6.35 12.97
C ALA A 113 -3.54 -5.19 13.39
N VAL A 114 -3.12 -4.39 14.36
CA VAL A 114 -3.86 -3.18 14.78
C VAL A 114 -4.00 -2.21 13.61
N GLY A 115 -2.92 -1.92 12.89
CA GLY A 115 -2.93 -1.06 11.70
C GLY A 115 -3.87 -1.57 10.61
N GLN A 116 -3.92 -2.88 10.40
CA GLN A 116 -4.78 -3.52 9.41
C GLN A 116 -6.26 -3.35 9.74
N ASN A 117 -6.64 -3.43 11.02
CA ASN A 117 -8.01 -3.15 11.47
C ASN A 117 -8.44 -1.73 11.06
N PHE A 118 -7.57 -0.73 11.24
CA PHE A 118 -7.85 0.65 10.82
C PHE A 118 -8.00 0.80 9.30
N ILE A 119 -7.16 0.11 8.52
CA ILE A 119 -7.25 0.11 7.05
C ILE A 119 -8.60 -0.48 6.62
N PHE A 120 -8.97 -1.65 7.13
CA PHE A 120 -10.23 -2.30 6.78
C PHE A 120 -11.45 -1.49 7.25
N LEU A 121 -11.40 -0.89 8.43
CA LEU A 121 -12.45 0.01 8.90
C LEU A 121 -12.61 1.23 7.97
N THR A 122 -11.50 1.80 7.52
CA THR A 122 -11.49 2.95 6.59
C THR A 122 -12.11 2.58 5.24
N ILE A 123 -11.69 1.45 4.66
CA ILE A 123 -12.25 0.93 3.40
C ILE A 123 -13.74 0.64 3.58
N SER A 124 -14.11 0.01 4.70
CA SER A 124 -15.50 -0.27 5.03
C SER A 124 -16.34 1.00 5.11
N ARG A 125 -15.87 2.04 5.79
CA ARG A 125 -16.67 3.25 6.04
C ARG A 125 -16.67 4.24 4.88
N PHE A 126 -15.52 4.42 4.22
CA PHE A 126 -15.29 5.49 3.25
C PHE A 126 -14.94 4.99 1.83
N GLY A 127 -14.73 3.67 1.67
CA GLY A 127 -14.35 3.02 0.43
C GLY A 127 -12.84 3.09 0.16
N SER A 128 -12.39 2.30 -0.81
CA SER A 128 -10.97 2.18 -1.17
C SER A 128 -10.30 3.50 -1.53
N LEU A 129 -10.97 4.39 -2.29
CA LEU A 129 -10.41 5.67 -2.73
C LEU A 129 -9.97 6.56 -1.54
N ALA A 130 -10.75 6.55 -0.45
CA ALA A 130 -10.40 7.30 0.76
C ALA A 130 -9.16 6.69 1.43
N ASN A 131 -9.10 5.36 1.53
CA ASN A 131 -7.94 4.65 2.06
C ASN A 131 -6.65 4.95 1.26
N THR A 132 -6.70 4.89 -0.08
CA THR A 132 -5.56 5.25 -0.94
C THR A 132 -5.14 6.71 -0.76
N THR A 133 -6.09 7.62 -0.56
CA THR A 133 -5.79 9.03 -0.32
C THR A 133 -5.08 9.22 1.02
N ILE A 134 -5.63 8.67 2.11
CA ILE A 134 -5.05 8.76 3.46
C ILE A 134 -3.64 8.16 3.50
N THR A 135 -3.45 6.96 2.96
CA THR A 135 -2.15 6.30 2.95
C THR A 135 -1.12 7.05 2.11
N THR A 136 -1.52 7.61 0.96
CA THR A 136 -0.63 8.44 0.12
C THR A 136 -0.21 9.70 0.86
N THR A 137 -1.16 10.39 1.50
CA THR A 137 -0.86 11.60 2.27
C THR A 137 0.07 11.29 3.44
N ARG A 138 -0.17 10.19 4.19
CA ARG A 138 0.72 9.75 5.26
C ARG A 138 2.14 9.48 4.76
N LYS A 139 2.29 8.70 3.68
CA LYS A 139 3.59 8.41 3.07
C LYS A 139 4.29 9.69 2.62
N PHE A 140 3.55 10.61 2.01
CA PHE A 140 4.08 11.90 1.58
C PHE A 140 4.60 12.73 2.77
N VAL A 141 3.82 12.84 3.86
CA VAL A 141 4.26 13.53 5.08
C VAL A 141 5.53 12.91 5.63
N SER A 142 5.63 11.58 5.70
CA SER A 142 6.86 10.90 6.13
C SER A 142 8.06 11.22 5.22
N ILE A 143 7.87 11.30 3.91
CA ILE A 143 8.92 11.70 2.95
C ILE A 143 9.39 13.13 3.21
N VAL A 144 8.46 14.07 3.40
CA VAL A 144 8.78 15.48 3.67
C VAL A 144 9.51 15.61 5.00
N VAL A 145 8.98 15.00 6.06
CA VAL A 145 9.61 15.02 7.40
C VAL A 145 11.02 14.43 7.34
N SER A 146 11.17 13.28 6.68
CA SER A 146 12.49 12.65 6.49
C SER A 146 13.47 13.54 5.72
N SER A 147 13.01 14.20 4.65
CA SER A 147 13.82 15.13 3.85
C SER A 147 14.29 16.35 4.66
N VAL A 148 13.39 16.93 5.46
CA VAL A 148 13.71 18.08 6.33
C VAL A 148 14.69 17.68 7.43
N LEU A 149 14.45 16.56 8.12
CA LEU A 149 15.33 16.07 9.18
C LEU A 149 16.71 15.65 8.64
N SER A 150 16.77 15.13 7.41
CA SER A 150 18.03 14.74 6.76
C SER A 150 18.81 15.92 6.19
N GLY A 151 18.31 17.16 6.28
CA GLY A 151 18.95 18.36 5.73
C GLY A 151 19.06 18.38 4.19
N ASN A 152 18.31 17.52 3.50
CA ASN A 152 18.36 17.37 2.04
C ASN A 152 16.97 17.68 1.47
N PRO A 153 16.67 18.96 1.15
CA PRO A 153 15.35 19.35 0.67
C PRO A 153 15.02 18.68 -0.67
N LEU A 154 13.74 18.43 -0.90
CA LEU A 154 13.25 17.85 -2.15
C LEU A 154 13.58 18.77 -3.35
N SER A 155 14.12 18.17 -4.41
CA SER A 155 14.39 18.82 -5.70
C SER A 155 13.11 19.33 -6.37
N ALA A 156 13.23 20.37 -7.20
CA ALA A 156 12.11 20.93 -7.97
C ALA A 156 11.38 19.86 -8.82
N LYS A 157 12.11 18.88 -9.34
CA LYS A 157 11.53 17.74 -10.08
C LYS A 157 10.65 16.87 -9.17
N GLN A 158 11.09 16.62 -7.94
CA GLN A 158 10.33 15.83 -6.96
C GLN A 158 9.05 16.56 -6.54
N TRP A 159 9.12 17.88 -6.34
CA TRP A 159 7.94 18.71 -6.12
C TRP A 159 6.96 18.67 -7.30
N GLY A 160 7.44 18.68 -8.54
CA GLY A 160 6.60 18.50 -9.72
C GLY A 160 5.81 17.19 -9.69
N CYS A 161 6.44 16.10 -9.27
CA CYS A 161 5.76 14.82 -9.11
C CYS A 161 4.75 14.83 -7.96
N VAL A 162 5.02 15.52 -6.84
CA VAL A 162 4.07 15.69 -5.74
C VAL A 162 2.82 16.42 -6.22
N VAL A 163 2.96 17.49 -6.99
CA VAL A 163 1.82 18.21 -7.56
C VAL A 163 1.02 17.31 -8.50
N MET A 164 1.68 16.55 -9.38
CA MET A 164 1.03 15.59 -10.26
C MET A 164 0.24 14.53 -9.48
N VAL A 165 0.86 13.98 -8.43
CA VAL A 165 0.30 13.00 -7.49
C VAL A 165 -1.02 13.50 -6.92
N PHE A 166 -0.99 14.64 -6.25
CA PHE A 166 -2.17 15.20 -5.59
C PHE A 166 -3.23 15.65 -6.59
N SER A 167 -2.84 16.17 -7.75
CA SER A 167 -3.78 16.54 -8.81
C SER A 167 -4.59 15.34 -9.32
N GLY A 168 -3.94 14.20 -9.55
CA GLY A 168 -4.61 12.97 -9.97
C GLY A 168 -5.59 12.44 -8.92
N LEU A 169 -5.23 12.49 -7.64
CA LEU A 169 -6.13 12.08 -6.54
C LEU A 169 -7.33 13.02 -6.42
N SER A 170 -7.09 14.34 -6.43
CA SER A 170 -8.13 15.36 -6.39
C SER A 170 -9.10 15.21 -7.56
N TYR A 171 -8.60 14.93 -8.77
CA TYR A 171 -9.44 14.68 -9.93
C TYR A 171 -10.32 13.44 -9.77
N GLN A 172 -9.78 12.33 -9.26
CA GLN A 172 -10.58 11.11 -9.00
C GLN A 172 -11.67 11.34 -7.95
N ILE A 173 -11.35 12.07 -6.87
CA ILE A 173 -12.33 12.45 -5.85
C ILE A 173 -13.43 13.32 -6.46
N TYR A 174 -13.07 14.31 -7.28
CA TYR A 174 -14.02 15.16 -7.99
C TYR A 174 -14.96 14.36 -8.90
N LEU A 175 -14.42 13.41 -9.68
CA LEU A 175 -15.21 12.53 -10.54
C LEU A 175 -16.20 11.67 -9.74
N LYS A 176 -15.74 11.06 -8.63
CA LYS A 176 -16.60 10.28 -7.73
C LYS A 176 -17.73 11.15 -7.18
N TRP A 177 -17.41 12.36 -6.72
CA TRP A 177 -18.40 13.30 -6.18
C TRP A 177 -19.40 13.78 -7.23
N ARG A 178 -18.97 14.05 -8.47
CA ARG A 178 -19.86 14.38 -9.60
C ARG A 178 -20.81 13.24 -9.94
N LYS A 179 -20.34 11.99 -9.92
CA LYS A 179 -21.17 10.79 -10.16
C LYS A 179 -22.26 10.63 -9.10
N LEU A 180 -21.89 10.78 -7.81
CA LEU A 180 -22.83 10.72 -6.69
C LEU A 180 -23.93 11.80 -6.79
N ARG A 181 -23.57 13.04 -7.11
CA ARG A 181 -24.53 14.14 -7.30
C ARG A 181 -25.51 13.87 -8.45
N LYS A 182 -25.04 13.32 -9.57
CA LYS A 182 -25.92 12.93 -10.70
C LYS A 182 -26.93 11.85 -10.29
N LEU A 183 -26.49 10.85 -9.52
CA LEU A 183 -27.37 9.78 -9.03
C LEU A 183 -28.42 10.31 -8.04
N GLN A 184 -28.05 11.23 -7.16
CA GLN A 184 -28.99 11.89 -6.25
C GLN A 184 -30.04 12.72 -7.01
N LYS A 185 -29.63 13.45 -8.05
CA LYS A 185 -30.55 14.22 -8.90
C LYS A 185 -31.53 13.33 -9.67
N LYS A 186 -31.13 12.11 -10.05
CA LYS A 186 -32.03 11.11 -10.66
C LYS A 186 -32.98 10.42 -9.65
N ARG A 187 -32.63 10.37 -8.35
CA ARG A 187 -33.40 9.68 -7.31
C ARG A 187 -34.46 10.53 -6.63
N LYS A 188 -34.43 11.86 -6.75
CA LYS A 188 -35.57 12.70 -6.37
C LYS A 188 -36.59 12.63 -7.51
N PRO A 189 -37.74 11.93 -7.37
CA PRO A 189 -38.84 12.14 -8.29
C PRO A 189 -39.35 13.57 -8.07
N LEU A 190 -39.86 14.19 -9.15
CA LEU A 190 -40.64 15.43 -9.04
C LEU A 190 -41.83 15.20 -8.11
#